data_AF-I2CRY3-F1
#
_entry.id   AF-I2CRY3-F1
#
_cell.length_a   1.000
_cell.length_b   1.000
_cell.length_c   1.000
_cell.angle_alpha   90.00
_cell.angle_beta   90.00
_cell.angle_gamma   90.00
#
_symmetry.space_group_name_H-M   'P 1'
#
loop_
_entity.id
_entity.type
_entity.pdbx_description
1 polymer ?
#
loop_
_entity_poly.entity_id
_entity_poly.type
_entity_poly.pdbx_seq_one_letter_code
_entity_poly.pdbx_strand_id
1 'polypeptide(L)'
;MASAVDRRVFDPDKKASVRVLDDSAATARRLVESRITAFTGEYDFLSTLSKSRVVLPGEGVMEGEGFQAYPTVEHALQASKSSDPTYRQSILSSKDALEAKRRGAKAPNVDKQAWKLKSLVVMEALLRDKFRRHKGLRQQLMNTGTKQLVYENEHNDQFWGTCKGKGHNHLGQLLERVRADEKEGLLGILLWAKQVFNATSDSKVRLDVSVTREGHPLP
;
A
#
# COMPACT_ATOMS: atom_id res chain seq x y z
N MET A 1 -74.08 -14.06 12.80
CA MET A 1 -73.18 -14.36 11.67
C MET A 1 -73.34 -13.27 10.63
N ALA A 2 -72.35 -12.38 10.50
CA ALA A 2 -72.18 -11.50 9.35
C ALA A 2 -70.72 -11.02 9.35
N SER A 3 -70.01 -11.35 8.27
CA SER A 3 -68.61 -11.01 8.02
C SER A 3 -68.49 -9.52 7.66
N ALA A 4 -67.68 -8.75 8.38
CA ALA A 4 -67.38 -7.35 8.06
C ALA A 4 -66.00 -7.24 7.41
N VAL A 5 -65.98 -6.67 6.21
CA VAL A 5 -64.80 -6.43 5.37
C VAL A 5 -64.04 -5.21 5.87
N ASP A 6 -62.79 -5.37 6.27
CA ASP A 6 -61.89 -4.26 6.63
C ASP A 6 -61.28 -3.66 5.36
N ARG A 7 -61.84 -2.52 4.91
CA ARG A 7 -61.30 -1.75 3.78
C ARG A 7 -60.34 -0.69 4.33
N ARG A 8 -59.04 -0.89 4.13
CA ARG A 8 -58.04 0.17 4.32
C ARG A 8 -58.29 1.30 3.33
N VAL A 9 -58.76 2.43 3.83
CA VAL A 9 -58.88 3.69 3.06
C VAL A 9 -57.46 4.25 2.87
N PHE A 10 -57.07 4.41 1.60
CA PHE A 10 -55.87 5.17 1.23
C PHE A 10 -56.15 6.66 1.47
N ASP A 11 -55.36 7.29 2.34
CA ASP A 11 -55.44 8.72 2.66
C ASP A 11 -54.45 9.48 1.76
N PRO A 12 -54.91 10.19 0.72
CA PRO A 12 -54.05 10.88 -0.24
C PRO A 12 -53.42 12.17 0.30
N ASP A 13 -53.78 12.62 1.51
CA ASP A 13 -53.35 13.92 2.05
C ASP A 13 -52.28 13.85 3.14
N LYS A 14 -51.75 12.64 3.45
CA LYS A 14 -50.52 12.52 4.25
C LYS A 14 -49.31 12.99 3.45
N LYS A 15 -49.09 14.31 3.41
CA LYS A 15 -47.82 14.92 3.01
C LYS A 15 -46.73 14.45 3.97
N ALA A 16 -46.02 13.40 3.59
CA ALA A 16 -44.76 13.05 4.23
C ALA A 16 -43.78 14.21 4.01
N SER A 17 -43.55 15.00 5.05
CA SER A 17 -42.49 16.01 5.05
C SER A 17 -41.17 15.31 5.38
N VAL A 18 -40.35 15.08 4.35
CA VAL A 18 -38.95 14.71 4.54
C VAL A 18 -38.22 15.98 4.98
N ARG A 19 -37.90 16.08 6.28
CA ARG A 19 -36.94 17.08 6.75
C ARG A 19 -35.54 16.60 6.39
N VAL A 20 -34.93 17.22 5.39
CA VAL A 20 -33.48 17.11 5.18
C VAL A 20 -32.83 17.96 6.27
N LEU A 21 -32.36 17.32 7.33
CA LEU A 21 -31.47 17.97 8.30
C LEU A 21 -30.13 18.16 7.60
N ASP A 22 -29.69 19.41 7.43
CA ASP A 22 -28.35 19.73 6.93
C ASP A 22 -27.32 19.34 8.01
N ASP A 23 -26.93 18.07 7.97
CA ASP A 23 -25.95 17.45 8.86
C ASP A 23 -24.53 17.52 8.25
N SER A 24 -24.26 18.52 7.41
CA SER A 24 -23.00 18.65 6.67
C SER A 24 -21.77 18.69 7.57
N ALA A 25 -21.86 19.28 8.76
CA ALA A 25 -20.77 19.31 9.73
C ALA A 25 -20.52 17.93 10.39
N ALA A 26 -21.58 17.19 10.72
CA ALA A 26 -21.46 15.82 11.25
C ALA A 26 -20.95 14.86 10.16
N THR A 27 -21.42 15.03 8.93
CA THR A 27 -20.98 14.29 7.74
C THR A 27 -19.52 14.59 7.42
N ALA A 28 -19.10 15.86 7.45
CA ALA A 28 -17.71 16.26 7.26
C ALA A 28 -16.81 15.72 8.37
N ARG A 29 -17.23 15.77 9.63
CA ARG A 29 -16.49 15.15 10.76
C ARG A 29 -16.33 13.64 10.56
N ARG A 30 -17.39 12.94 10.17
CA ARG A 30 -17.35 11.50 9.88
C ARG A 30 -16.47 11.17 8.67
N LEU A 31 -16.45 12.06 7.67
CA LEU A 31 -15.55 11.97 6.51
C LEU A 31 -14.09 12.26 6.88
N VAL A 32 -13.83 13.10 7.88
CA VAL A 32 -12.47 13.37 8.40
C VAL A 32 -11.97 12.21 9.26
N GLU A 33 -12.82 11.67 10.15
CA GLU A 33 -12.50 10.52 11.01
C GLU A 33 -12.31 9.21 10.22
N SER A 34 -12.83 9.14 8.99
CA SER A 34 -12.69 8.01 8.09
C SER A 34 -11.42 8.07 7.22
N ARG A 35 -10.56 9.08 7.37
CA ARG A 35 -9.31 9.21 6.59
C ARG A 35 -8.09 9.27 7.50
N ILE A 36 -7.02 8.61 7.08
CA ILE A 36 -5.68 8.78 7.60
C ILE A 36 -4.93 9.60 6.55
N THR A 37 -4.68 10.88 6.84
CA THR A 37 -4.09 11.84 5.90
C THR A 37 -2.59 12.09 6.14
N ALA A 38 -2.12 11.85 7.37
CA ALA A 38 -0.73 12.04 7.77
C ALA A 38 -0.07 10.67 8.03
N PHE A 39 0.99 10.38 7.29
CA PHE A 39 1.79 9.16 7.48
C PHE A 39 2.96 9.42 8.43
N THR A 40 2.61 9.89 9.62
CA THR A 40 3.53 10.25 10.71
C THR A 40 2.96 9.78 12.05
N GLY A 41 3.74 9.88 13.12
CA GLY A 41 3.30 9.45 14.46
C GLY A 41 2.92 7.97 14.48
N GLU A 42 1.70 7.65 14.92
CA GLU A 42 1.19 6.27 14.94
C GLU A 42 1.07 5.64 13.53
N TYR A 43 1.00 6.46 12.48
CA TYR A 43 0.88 6.03 11.08
C TYR A 43 2.19 6.15 10.29
N ASP A 44 3.33 6.39 10.95
CA ASP A 44 4.65 6.46 10.28
C ASP A 44 4.96 5.20 9.47
N PHE A 45 4.46 4.03 9.91
CA PHE A 45 4.63 2.78 9.20
C PHE A 45 4.01 2.76 7.78
N LEU A 46 3.13 3.70 7.43
CA LEU A 46 2.60 3.86 6.07
C LEU A 46 3.58 4.61 5.15
N SER A 47 4.52 5.37 5.72
CA SER A 47 5.51 6.14 4.97
C SER A 47 6.56 5.25 4.31
N THR A 48 7.03 5.64 3.13
CA THR A 48 8.17 5.00 2.44
C THR A 48 9.50 5.25 3.16
N LEU A 49 9.53 6.27 4.02
CA LEU A 49 10.70 6.69 4.79
C LEU A 49 10.88 5.89 6.08
N SER A 50 9.83 5.21 6.55
CA SER A 50 9.88 4.43 7.79
C SER A 50 10.81 3.21 7.68
N LYS A 51 11.54 2.95 8.76
CA LYS A 51 12.50 1.83 8.84
C LYS A 51 11.76 0.51 8.66
N SER A 52 12.05 -0.15 7.55
CA SER A 52 11.46 -1.44 7.20
C SER A 52 12.33 -2.10 6.16
N ARG A 53 13.05 -3.16 6.57
CA ARG A 53 13.90 -3.89 5.62
C ARG A 53 13.03 -4.47 4.53
N VAL A 54 13.34 -4.16 3.28
CA VAL A 54 12.63 -4.67 2.10
C VAL A 54 13.61 -5.22 1.09
N VAL A 55 13.13 -6.14 0.26
CA VAL A 55 13.87 -6.70 -0.86
C VAL A 55 13.21 -6.25 -2.16
N LEU A 56 14.03 -5.86 -3.13
CA LEU A 56 13.57 -5.51 -4.47
C LEU A 56 13.45 -6.79 -5.32
N PRO A 57 12.25 -7.17 -5.80
CA PRO A 57 12.06 -8.39 -6.59
C PRO A 57 12.79 -8.32 -7.94
N GLY A 58 13.40 -9.43 -8.36
CA GLY A 58 14.11 -9.53 -9.64
C GLY A 58 15.55 -8.99 -9.63
N GLU A 59 16.01 -8.39 -8.54
CA GLU A 59 17.43 -8.05 -8.34
C GLU A 59 18.12 -9.13 -7.49
N GLY A 60 18.32 -10.28 -8.12
CA GLY A 60 19.35 -11.27 -7.75
C GLY A 60 20.47 -11.16 -8.76
N VAL A 61 21.63 -10.67 -8.33
CA VAL A 61 22.81 -10.49 -9.16
C VAL A 61 23.60 -11.79 -9.07
N MET A 62 23.78 -12.47 -10.20
CA MET A 62 24.79 -13.53 -10.39
C MET A 62 24.53 -14.83 -9.59
N GLU A 63 24.95 -15.96 -10.15
CA GLU A 63 24.95 -17.24 -9.44
C GLU A 63 25.77 -17.09 -8.13
N GLY A 64 25.08 -17.04 -6.98
CA GLY A 64 25.70 -17.11 -5.65
C GLY A 64 25.46 -15.95 -4.70
N GLU A 65 24.98 -14.78 -5.14
CA GLU A 65 24.64 -13.68 -4.22
C GLU A 65 23.13 -13.60 -3.97
N GLY A 66 22.74 -13.64 -2.68
CA GLY A 66 21.34 -13.57 -2.28
C GLY A 66 20.67 -12.24 -2.63
N PHE A 67 19.38 -12.13 -2.34
CA PHE A 67 18.62 -10.92 -2.61
C PHE A 67 19.13 -9.70 -1.82
N GLN A 68 19.37 -8.57 -2.50
CA GLN A 68 19.79 -7.32 -1.84
C GLN A 68 18.66 -6.72 -1.00
N ALA A 69 18.91 -6.58 0.30
CA ALA A 69 18.00 -5.93 1.23
C ALA A 69 18.31 -4.44 1.37
N TYR A 70 17.27 -3.62 1.46
CA TYR A 70 17.33 -2.17 1.64
C TYR A 70 16.72 -1.75 2.98
N PRO A 71 17.23 -0.70 3.65
CA PRO A 71 16.75 -0.28 4.97
C PRO A 71 15.31 0.24 5.00
N THR A 72 14.84 0.83 3.90
CA THR A 72 13.47 1.36 3.73
C THR A 72 12.99 1.15 2.30
N VAL A 73 11.66 1.28 2.10
CA VAL A 73 11.05 1.31 0.77
C VAL A 73 11.64 2.41 -0.11
N GLU A 74 11.91 3.59 0.47
CA GLU A 74 12.55 4.69 -0.26
C GLU A 74 13.93 4.31 -0.81
N HIS A 75 14.78 3.64 -0.03
CA HIS A 75 16.09 3.20 -0.52
C HIS A 75 15.95 2.27 -1.73
N ALA A 76 15.08 1.27 -1.65
CA ALA A 76 14.86 0.32 -2.73
C ALA A 76 14.27 1.00 -3.98
N LEU A 77 13.30 1.90 -3.81
CA LEU A 77 12.69 2.64 -4.92
C LEU A 77 13.71 3.50 -5.66
N GLN A 78 14.58 4.20 -4.93
CA GLN A 78 15.60 5.04 -5.55
C GLN A 78 16.69 4.19 -6.21
N ALA A 79 17.10 3.07 -5.60
CA ALA A 79 18.05 2.14 -6.21
C ALA A 79 17.52 1.55 -7.53
N SER A 80 16.20 1.30 -7.62
CA SER A 80 15.53 0.75 -8.81
C SER A 80 15.58 1.64 -10.06
N LYS A 81 16.06 2.89 -9.93
CA LYS A 81 16.21 3.85 -11.04
C LYS A 81 17.33 3.49 -12.01
N SER A 82 18.33 2.73 -11.57
CA SER A 82 19.46 2.32 -12.40
C SER A 82 19.83 0.88 -12.12
N SER A 83 20.33 0.19 -13.14
CA SER A 83 20.94 -1.13 -13.02
C SER A 83 22.42 -1.09 -12.64
N ASP A 84 23.03 0.09 -12.65
CA ASP A 84 24.44 0.28 -12.29
C ASP A 84 24.69 -0.10 -10.80
N PRO A 85 25.54 -1.12 -10.53
CA PRO A 85 25.87 -1.54 -9.17
C PRO A 85 26.45 -0.42 -8.31
N THR A 86 27.26 0.48 -8.90
CA THR A 86 27.88 1.59 -8.16
C THR A 86 26.83 2.61 -7.73
N TYR A 87 25.86 2.91 -8.59
CA TYR A 87 24.71 3.73 -8.25
C TYR A 87 23.88 3.10 -7.14
N ARG A 88 23.54 1.82 -7.26
CA ARG A 88 22.74 1.11 -6.24
C ARG A 88 23.43 1.08 -4.89
N GLN A 89 24.74 0.82 -4.87
CA GLN A 89 25.54 0.87 -3.65
C GLN A 89 25.59 2.28 -3.06
N SER A 90 25.63 3.31 -3.90
CA SER A 90 25.56 4.71 -3.44
C SER A 90 24.20 5.03 -2.79
N ILE A 91 23.10 4.44 -3.27
CA ILE A 91 21.79 4.60 -2.63
C ILE A 91 21.75 3.81 -1.32
N LEU A 92 22.21 2.56 -1.32
CA LEU A 92 22.23 1.68 -0.15
C LEU A 92 23.06 2.25 1.01
N SER A 93 24.16 2.93 0.69
CA SER A 93 25.06 3.59 1.66
C SER A 93 24.55 4.95 2.18
N SER A 94 23.35 5.39 1.77
CA SER A 94 22.75 6.61 2.32
C SER A 94 22.48 6.44 3.82
N LYS A 95 22.71 7.50 4.60
CA LYS A 95 22.54 7.46 6.07
C LYS A 95 21.08 7.24 6.48
N ASP A 96 20.15 7.75 5.67
CA ASP A 96 18.72 7.73 5.93
C ASP A 96 17.92 7.80 4.60
N ALA A 97 16.61 7.56 4.72
CA ALA A 97 15.71 7.54 3.56
C ALA A 97 15.62 8.91 2.85
N LEU A 98 15.79 10.02 3.57
CA LEU A 98 15.77 11.36 2.98
C LEU A 98 17.01 11.59 2.12
N GLU A 99 18.18 11.13 2.55
CA GLU A 99 19.39 11.14 1.76
C GLU A 99 19.25 10.25 0.52
N ALA A 100 18.71 9.04 0.65
CA ALA A 100 18.43 8.18 -0.49
C ALA A 100 17.50 8.88 -1.51
N LYS A 101 16.42 9.53 -1.05
CA LYS A 101 15.52 10.33 -1.89
C LYS A 101 16.25 11.47 -2.61
N ARG A 102 17.12 12.21 -1.90
CA ARG A 102 17.92 13.31 -2.48
C ARG A 102 18.92 12.81 -3.54
N ARG A 103 19.61 11.70 -3.28
CA ARG A 103 20.53 11.08 -4.24
C ARG A 103 19.78 10.56 -5.45
N GLY A 104 18.66 9.87 -5.23
CA GLY A 104 17.83 9.34 -6.29
C GLY A 104 17.15 10.39 -7.18
N ALA A 105 16.93 11.61 -6.67
CA ALA A 105 16.48 12.74 -7.47
C ALA A 105 17.51 13.19 -8.53
N LYS A 106 18.79 12.86 -8.34
CA LYS A 106 19.91 13.16 -9.25
C LYS A 106 20.32 11.97 -10.11
N ALA A 107 19.48 10.94 -10.21
CA ALA A 107 19.78 9.75 -11.00
C ALA A 107 20.06 10.12 -12.47
N PRO A 108 21.17 9.64 -13.05
CA PRO A 108 21.49 9.90 -14.45
C PRO A 108 20.54 9.11 -15.37
N ASN A 109 20.26 9.67 -16.55
CA ASN A 109 19.59 8.96 -17.67
C ASN A 109 18.21 8.36 -17.36
N VAL A 110 17.47 8.93 -16.40
CA VAL A 110 16.10 8.50 -16.09
C VAL A 110 15.09 9.29 -16.92
N ASP A 111 14.40 8.61 -17.83
CA ASP A 111 13.17 9.14 -18.43
C ASP A 111 12.11 9.28 -17.35
N LYS A 112 11.69 10.51 -17.06
CA LYS A 112 10.74 10.82 -15.98
C LYS A 112 9.35 10.22 -16.20
N GLN A 113 8.89 10.13 -17.45
CA GLN A 113 7.54 9.65 -17.76
C GLN A 113 7.49 8.13 -17.73
N ALA A 114 8.46 7.47 -18.36
CA ALA A 114 8.61 6.01 -18.27
C ALA A 114 8.85 5.59 -16.81
N TRP A 115 9.65 6.36 -16.06
CA TRP A 115 9.91 6.11 -14.66
C TRP A 115 8.65 6.19 -13.81
N LYS A 116 7.75 7.16 -14.02
CA LYS A 116 6.51 7.24 -13.24
C LYS A 116 5.71 5.94 -13.34
N LEU A 117 5.55 5.39 -14.54
CA LEU A 117 4.84 4.13 -14.75
C LEU A 117 5.57 2.95 -14.10
N LYS A 118 6.88 2.82 -14.33
CA LYS A 118 7.71 1.78 -13.71
C LYS A 118 7.68 1.85 -12.18
N SER A 119 7.71 3.07 -11.63
CA SER A 119 7.78 3.31 -10.19
C SER A 119 6.52 2.85 -9.45
N LEU A 120 5.34 2.86 -10.10
CA LEU A 120 4.11 2.32 -9.50
C LEU A 120 4.24 0.81 -9.28
N VAL A 121 4.75 0.08 -10.28
CA VAL A 121 4.96 -1.38 -10.20
C VAL A 121 6.00 -1.70 -9.13
N VAL A 122 7.11 -0.98 -9.12
CA VAL A 122 8.19 -1.15 -8.12
C VAL A 122 7.66 -0.84 -6.70
N MET A 123 6.95 0.28 -6.53
CA MET A 123 6.39 0.67 -5.24
C MET A 123 5.43 -0.37 -4.71
N GLU A 124 4.51 -0.86 -5.54
CA GLU A 124 3.56 -1.89 -5.14
C GLU A 124 4.30 -3.15 -4.64
N ALA A 125 5.30 -3.61 -5.39
CA ALA A 125 6.09 -4.77 -5.01
C ALA A 125 6.84 -4.58 -3.67
N LEU A 126 7.40 -3.39 -3.45
CA LEU A 126 8.11 -3.04 -2.22
C LEU A 126 7.18 -2.92 -1.00
N LEU A 127 6.01 -2.34 -1.17
CA LEU A 127 5.00 -2.27 -0.11
C LEU A 127 4.52 -3.68 0.27
N ARG A 128 4.29 -4.53 -0.73
CA ARG A 128 3.96 -5.94 -0.50
C ARG A 128 5.05 -6.66 0.28
N ASP A 129 6.32 -6.52 -0.11
CA ASP A 129 7.43 -7.13 0.63
C ASP A 129 7.50 -6.61 2.07
N LYS A 130 7.37 -5.29 2.27
CA LYS A 130 7.34 -4.64 3.59
C LYS A 130 6.30 -5.30 4.51
N PHE A 131 5.04 -5.36 4.09
CA PHE A 131 3.98 -5.87 4.95
C PHE A 131 3.99 -7.41 5.06
N ARG A 132 4.54 -8.14 4.09
CA ARG A 132 4.68 -9.60 4.22
C ARG A 132 5.79 -9.98 5.19
N ARG A 133 6.94 -9.31 5.08
CA ARG A 133 8.13 -9.55 5.91
C ARG A 133 7.91 -9.11 7.35
N HIS A 134 7.22 -7.99 7.57
CA HIS A 134 7.03 -7.41 8.90
C HIS A 134 5.61 -7.65 9.41
N LYS A 135 5.37 -8.79 10.08
CA LYS A 135 4.04 -9.17 10.60
C LYS A 135 3.40 -8.09 11.48
N GLY A 136 4.19 -7.39 12.30
CA GLY A 136 3.70 -6.29 13.14
C GLY A 136 3.16 -5.12 12.32
N LEU A 137 3.91 -4.68 11.30
CA LEU A 137 3.48 -3.61 10.40
C LEU A 137 2.26 -4.03 9.59
N ARG A 138 2.19 -5.31 9.19
CA ARG A 138 0.99 -5.86 8.54
C ARG A 138 -0.24 -5.72 9.42
N GLN A 139 -0.13 -6.10 10.69
CA GLN A 139 -1.24 -5.98 11.61
C GLN A 139 -1.66 -4.51 11.78
N GLN A 140 -0.70 -3.59 11.87
CA GLN A 140 -0.99 -2.15 11.90
C GLN A 140 -1.72 -1.69 10.64
N LEU A 141 -1.29 -2.12 9.44
CA LEU A 141 -1.98 -1.83 8.19
C LEU A 141 -3.41 -2.38 8.19
N MET A 142 -3.62 -3.60 8.67
CA MET A 142 -4.95 -4.21 8.78
C MET A 142 -5.85 -3.47 9.78
N ASN A 143 -5.28 -2.98 10.88
CA ASN A 143 -5.97 -2.21 11.91
C ASN A 143 -6.43 -0.83 11.41
N THR A 144 -5.92 -0.33 10.29
CA THR A 144 -6.51 0.86 9.62
C THR A 144 -7.94 0.60 9.12
N GLY A 145 -8.36 -0.67 9.05
CA GLY A 145 -9.74 -1.06 8.80
C GLY A 145 -10.20 -0.69 7.39
N THR A 146 -11.26 0.12 7.32
CA THR A 146 -11.82 0.67 6.07
C THR A 146 -11.49 2.15 5.91
N LYS A 147 -10.65 2.73 6.77
CA LYS A 147 -10.23 4.12 6.63
C LYS A 147 -9.52 4.32 5.31
N GLN A 148 -9.81 5.43 4.65
CA GLN A 148 -9.11 5.84 3.44
C GLN A 148 -7.69 6.28 3.81
N LEU A 149 -6.71 5.83 3.04
CA LEU A 149 -5.32 6.21 3.22
C LEU A 149 -5.00 7.29 2.19
N VAL A 150 -4.71 8.50 2.67
CA VAL A 150 -4.36 9.65 1.82
C VAL A 150 -3.00 10.15 2.26
N TYR A 151 -2.03 10.20 1.35
CA TYR A 151 -0.74 10.80 1.64
C TYR A 151 -0.80 12.31 1.38
N GLU A 152 -1.22 13.08 2.37
CA GLU A 152 -1.17 14.55 2.28
C GLU A 152 0.25 15.04 2.55
N ASN A 153 0.70 15.99 1.74
CA ASN A 153 2.04 16.57 1.86
C ASN A 153 2.06 18.07 1.55
N GLU A 154 3.12 18.73 2.03
CA GLU A 154 3.34 20.17 1.88
C GLU A 154 4.37 20.52 0.79
N HIS A 155 5.04 19.52 0.21
CA HIS A 155 6.16 19.69 -0.73
C HIS A 155 5.76 19.48 -2.20
N ASN A 156 4.48 19.68 -2.51
CA ASN A 156 3.92 19.64 -3.87
C ASN A 156 4.13 18.30 -4.60
N ASP A 157 4.23 17.19 -3.87
CA ASP A 157 4.22 15.85 -4.45
C ASP A 157 2.78 15.43 -4.76
N GLN A 158 2.33 15.78 -5.96
CA GLN A 158 0.99 15.45 -6.45
C GLN A 158 0.93 14.07 -7.11
N PHE A 159 2.05 13.35 -7.23
CA PHE A 159 2.07 12.02 -7.83
C PHE A 159 1.82 10.96 -6.76
N TRP A 160 2.67 10.90 -5.73
CA TRP A 160 2.50 9.92 -4.66
C TRP A 160 1.40 10.30 -3.69
N GLY A 161 1.17 11.61 -3.50
CA GLY A 161 0.24 12.14 -2.53
C GLY A 161 -0.69 13.20 -3.10
N THR A 162 -1.22 14.01 -2.18
CA THR A 162 -1.98 15.22 -2.47
C THR A 162 -1.35 16.41 -1.75
N CYS A 163 -1.40 17.57 -2.39
CA CYS A 163 -0.99 18.85 -1.81
C CYS A 163 -2.12 19.85 -2.04
N LYS A 164 -2.63 20.48 -0.97
CA LYS A 164 -3.78 21.41 -1.03
C LYS A 164 -5.00 20.81 -1.77
N GLY A 165 -5.30 19.54 -1.49
CA GLY A 165 -6.41 18.81 -2.10
C GLY A 165 -6.21 18.37 -3.55
N LYS A 166 -5.03 18.59 -4.15
CA LYS A 166 -4.71 18.20 -5.52
C LYS A 166 -3.64 17.11 -5.56
N GLY A 167 -3.84 16.08 -6.38
CA GLY A 167 -2.87 15.01 -6.61
C GLY A 167 -3.54 13.65 -6.79
N HIS A 168 -2.74 12.65 -7.15
CA HIS A 168 -3.22 11.32 -7.51
C HIS A 168 -3.30 10.36 -6.33
N ASN A 169 -2.61 10.65 -5.21
CA ASN A 169 -2.56 9.78 -4.04
C ASN A 169 -2.18 8.31 -4.35
N HIS A 170 -1.23 8.10 -5.26
CA HIS A 170 -0.84 6.74 -5.64
C HIS A 170 -0.34 5.91 -4.46
N LEU A 171 0.37 6.51 -3.50
CA LEU A 171 0.86 5.79 -2.32
C LEU A 171 -0.30 5.25 -1.46
N GLY A 172 -1.28 6.10 -1.17
CA GLY A 172 -2.46 5.70 -0.40
C GLY A 172 -3.26 4.60 -1.09
N GLN A 173 -3.51 4.73 -2.39
CA GLN A 173 -4.21 3.72 -3.19
C GLN A 173 -3.48 2.37 -3.22
N LEU A 174 -2.15 2.39 -3.35
CA LEU A 174 -1.34 1.17 -3.31
C LEU A 174 -1.39 0.51 -1.92
N LEU A 175 -1.31 1.28 -0.84
CA LEU A 175 -1.44 0.74 0.53
C LEU A 175 -2.81 0.09 0.76
N GLU A 176 -3.89 0.70 0.26
CA GLU A 176 -5.23 0.13 0.32
C GLU A 176 -5.35 -1.17 -0.47
N ARG A 177 -4.74 -1.25 -1.66
CA ARG A 177 -4.65 -2.48 -2.45
C ARG A 177 -3.89 -3.56 -1.70
N VAL A 178 -2.71 -3.24 -1.14
CA VAL A 178 -1.94 -4.22 -0.34
C VAL A 178 -2.75 -4.69 0.88
N ARG A 179 -3.49 -3.80 1.54
CA ARG A 179 -4.39 -4.15 2.65
C ARG A 179 -5.52 -5.09 2.20
N ALA A 180 -6.06 -4.91 1.01
CA ALA A 180 -7.09 -5.79 0.47
C ALA A 180 -6.53 -7.19 0.18
N ASP A 181 -5.39 -7.28 -0.49
CA ASP A 181 -4.77 -8.55 -0.85
C ASP A 181 -4.35 -9.40 0.37
N GLU A 182 -3.90 -8.76 1.45
CA GLU A 182 -3.57 -9.48 2.70
C GLU A 182 -4.84 -10.06 3.38
N LYS A 183 -6.03 -9.53 3.11
CA LYS A 183 -7.30 -10.17 3.54
C LYS A 183 -7.64 -11.42 2.72
N GLU A 184 -7.22 -11.45 1.46
CA GLU A 184 -7.48 -12.57 0.54
C GLU A 184 -6.45 -13.71 0.69
N GLY A 185 -5.40 -13.53 1.50
CA GLY A 185 -4.52 -14.57 2.02
C GLY A 185 -3.67 -15.29 0.96
N LEU A 186 -4.21 -16.32 0.32
CA LEU A 186 -3.48 -17.24 -0.57
C LEU A 186 -3.10 -16.60 -1.90
N LEU A 187 -3.99 -15.82 -2.52
CA LEU A 187 -3.72 -15.14 -3.79
C LEU A 187 -2.59 -14.11 -3.65
N GLY A 188 -2.57 -13.39 -2.53
CA GLY A 188 -1.51 -12.44 -2.21
C GLY A 188 -0.13 -13.10 -2.13
N ILE A 189 -0.03 -14.23 -1.42
CA ILE A 189 1.22 -14.99 -1.26
C ILE A 189 1.70 -15.57 -2.59
N LEU A 190 0.79 -16.11 -3.41
CA LEU A 190 1.12 -16.67 -4.72
C LEU A 190 1.69 -15.61 -5.68
N LEU A 191 1.05 -14.44 -5.75
CA LEU A 191 1.51 -13.31 -6.57
C LEU A 191 2.87 -12.79 -6.09
N TRP A 192 3.08 -12.73 -4.77
CA TRP A 192 4.37 -12.39 -4.18
C TRP A 192 5.49 -13.32 -4.64
N ALA A 193 5.27 -14.62 -4.46
CA ALA A 193 6.28 -15.64 -4.71
C ALA A 193 6.67 -15.64 -6.19
N LYS A 194 5.68 -15.52 -7.09
CA LYS A 194 5.95 -15.39 -8.52
C LYS A 194 6.85 -14.20 -8.87
N GLN A 195 6.62 -13.04 -8.25
CA GLN A 195 7.44 -11.84 -8.48
C GLN A 195 8.85 -11.96 -7.88
N VAL A 196 8.97 -12.49 -6.66
CA VAL A 196 10.27 -12.61 -5.97
C VAL A 196 11.16 -13.67 -6.62
N PHE A 197 10.59 -14.83 -6.97
CA PHE A 197 11.35 -15.94 -7.56
C PHE A 197 11.43 -15.88 -9.09
N ASN A 198 10.98 -14.79 -9.71
CA ASN A 198 10.94 -14.62 -11.17
C ASN A 198 10.33 -15.84 -11.89
N ALA A 199 9.28 -16.42 -11.32
CA ALA A 199 8.68 -17.63 -11.86
C ALA A 199 7.81 -17.29 -13.09
N THR A 200 8.29 -17.68 -14.27
CA THR A 200 7.56 -17.53 -15.54
C THR A 200 6.28 -18.38 -15.57
N SER A 201 5.35 -18.09 -16.49
CA SER A 201 4.05 -18.79 -16.59
C SER A 201 4.16 -20.32 -16.77
N ASP A 202 5.26 -20.82 -17.32
CA ASP A 202 5.52 -22.25 -17.51
C ASP A 202 6.18 -22.92 -16.30
N SER A 203 6.56 -22.14 -15.28
CA SER A 203 7.17 -22.67 -14.06
C SER A 203 6.06 -23.10 -13.08
N LYS A 204 5.96 -24.41 -12.79
CA LYS A 204 5.14 -24.91 -11.67
C LYS A 204 5.73 -24.41 -10.35
N VAL A 205 5.22 -23.29 -9.83
CA VAL A 205 5.53 -22.85 -8.47
C VAL A 205 4.78 -23.75 -7.50
N ARG A 206 5.48 -24.70 -6.89
CA ARG A 206 4.95 -25.49 -5.77
C ARG A 206 5.23 -24.72 -4.48
N LEU A 207 4.18 -24.16 -3.88
CA LEU A 207 4.23 -23.59 -2.53
C LEU A 207 3.72 -24.65 -1.56
N ASP A 208 4.64 -25.40 -0.95
CA ASP A 208 4.30 -26.28 0.17
C ASP A 208 4.16 -25.42 1.42
N VAL A 209 2.91 -25.03 1.72
CA VAL A 209 2.56 -24.29 2.94
C VAL A 209 2.19 -25.30 4.02
N SER A 210 3.16 -25.68 4.84
CA SER A 210 2.90 -26.44 6.06
C SER A 210 2.49 -25.48 7.18
N VAL A 211 1.20 -25.42 7.51
CA VAL A 211 0.72 -24.74 8.72
C VAL A 211 0.78 -25.74 9.87
N THR A 212 1.87 -25.74 10.64
CA THR A 212 1.87 -26.42 11.93
C THR A 212 1.14 -25.53 12.92
N ARG A 213 -0.12 -25.89 13.22
CA ARG A 213 -0.71 -25.45 14.50
C ARG A 213 0.18 -26.03 15.59
N GLU A 214 0.69 -25.13 16.43
CA GLU A 214 1.70 -25.34 17.47
C GLU A 214 3.14 -25.27 16.97
N GLY A 215 3.83 -24.24 17.47
CA GLY A 215 5.17 -23.87 17.05
C GLY A 215 6.21 -24.81 17.63
N HIS A 216 6.91 -25.52 16.75
CA HIS A 216 8.30 -25.87 16.97
C HIS A 216 9.09 -25.57 15.69
N PRO A 217 10.30 -25.01 15.80
CA PRO A 217 11.15 -24.78 14.64
C PRO A 217 11.66 -26.11 14.10
N LEU A 218 11.64 -26.25 12.77
CA LEU A 218 12.31 -27.35 12.05
C LEU A 218 13.84 -27.10 12.01
N PRO A 219 14.64 -28.18 11.93
CA PRO A 219 16.07 -28.22 12.27
C PRO A 219 16.97 -27.32 11.43
#